data_AF-A0A4V4HC82-F1
#
_entry.id   AF-A0A4V4HC82-F1
#
_cell.length_a   1.000
_cell.length_b   1.000
_cell.length_c   1.000
_cell.angle_alpha   90.00
_cell.angle_beta   90.00
_cell.angle_gamma   90.00
#
_symmetry.space_group_name_H-M   'P 1'
#
loop_
_entity.id
_entity.type
_entity.pdbx_description
1 polymer ?
#
loop_
_entity_poly.entity_id
_entity_poly.type
_entity_poly.pdbx_seq_one_letter_code
_entity_poly.pdbx_strand_id
1 'polypeptide(L)'
;LDPEDNDDDEGYVDELEEMDEDEKKEFAEKVKPARWALAKIRRLAFKIINSMTNLLPTWKNTVCSKSDLPYKLIPRDVRTRWNSTYDLLAFACEYQEVIDIFTADR
;
A
#
# COMPACT_ATOMS: atom_id res chain seq x y z
N LEU A 1 -0.23 23.01 38.32
CA LEU A 1 -0.23 22.17 37.11
C LEU A 1 -1.69 21.99 36.77
N ASP A 2 -2.15 22.77 35.82
CA ASP A 2 -3.55 22.83 35.38
C ASP A 2 -3.87 21.57 34.55
N PRO A 3 -5.02 20.90 34.73
CA PRO A 3 -5.36 19.67 34.02
C PRO A 3 -6.00 19.87 32.64
N GLU A 4 -5.99 21.08 32.07
CA GLU A 4 -6.71 21.42 30.83
C GLU A 4 -5.82 21.86 29.66
N ASP A 5 -4.77 21.11 29.34
CA ASP A 5 -4.10 21.17 28.02
C ASP A 5 -4.31 19.81 27.31
N ASN A 6 -5.57 19.42 27.09
CA ASN A 6 -5.90 18.39 26.11
C ASN A 6 -6.18 19.06 24.76
N ASP A 7 -5.10 19.47 24.09
CA ASP A 7 -5.11 20.09 22.75
C ASP A 7 -5.31 19.05 21.63
N ASP A 8 -5.71 17.81 21.96
CA ASP A 8 -5.77 16.65 21.05
C ASP A 8 -7.18 16.36 20.50
N ASP A 9 -8.16 17.24 20.74
CA ASP A 9 -9.54 17.12 20.24
C ASP A 9 -9.90 18.30 19.32
N GLU A 10 -9.06 18.58 18.31
CA GLU A 10 -9.40 19.49 17.22
C GLU A 10 -10.46 18.87 16.28
N GLY A 11 -11.71 18.73 16.75
CA GLY A 11 -12.91 18.74 15.91
C GLY A 11 -12.99 17.79 14.71
N TYR A 12 -12.20 16.71 14.66
CA TYR A 12 -12.28 15.71 13.61
C TYR A 12 -13.53 14.86 13.84
N VAL A 13 -14.56 15.14 13.06
CA VAL A 13 -15.75 14.30 12.99
C VAL A 13 -15.38 13.02 12.23
N ASP A 14 -15.55 11.85 12.86
CA ASP A 14 -15.51 10.60 12.12
C ASP A 14 -16.78 10.49 11.28
N GLU A 15 -16.70 10.96 10.03
CA GLU A 15 -17.80 10.92 9.07
C GLU A 15 -18.38 9.51 8.93
N LEU A 16 -17.57 8.46 9.14
CA LEU A 16 -18.08 7.10 9.15
C LEU A 16 -18.96 6.84 10.36
N GLU A 17 -18.73 7.40 11.54
CA GLU A 17 -19.61 7.16 12.70
C GLU A 17 -21.01 7.76 12.49
N GLU A 18 -21.10 8.90 11.82
CA GLU A 18 -22.35 9.61 11.53
C GLU A 18 -23.20 8.98 10.43
N MET A 19 -22.60 8.18 9.54
CA MET A 19 -23.32 7.47 8.48
C MET A 19 -24.25 6.39 9.04
N ASP A 20 -25.38 6.18 8.36
CA ASP A 20 -26.27 5.06 8.70
C ASP A 20 -25.66 3.70 8.31
N GLU A 21 -26.26 2.60 8.78
CA GLU A 21 -25.74 1.25 8.54
C GLU A 21 -25.73 0.86 7.05
N ASP A 22 -26.71 1.33 6.27
CA ASP A 22 -26.82 1.05 4.85
C ASP A 22 -25.78 1.86 4.06
N GLU A 23 -25.60 3.14 4.41
CA GLU A 23 -24.56 4.02 3.87
C GLU A 23 -23.15 3.49 4.15
N LYS A 24 -22.86 3.08 5.40
CA LYS A 24 -21.59 2.45 5.80
C LYS A 24 -21.29 1.21 4.95
N LYS A 25 -22.30 0.38 4.72
CA LYS A 25 -22.18 -0.86 3.95
C LYS A 25 -21.94 -0.58 2.47
N GLU A 26 -22.66 0.37 1.89
CA GLU A 26 -22.44 0.79 0.50
C GLU A 26 -21.02 1.34 0.31
N PHE A 27 -20.57 2.21 1.21
CA PHE A 27 -19.20 2.72 1.19
C PHE A 27 -18.17 1.58 1.31
N ALA A 28 -18.36 0.66 2.25
CA ALA A 28 -17.48 -0.48 2.44
C ALA A 28 -17.35 -1.36 1.18
N GLU A 29 -18.45 -1.58 0.46
CA GLU A 29 -18.43 -2.30 -0.81
C GLU A 29 -17.74 -1.50 -1.92
N LYS A 30 -17.94 -0.18 -1.99
CA LYS A 30 -17.25 0.70 -2.95
C LYS A 30 -15.72 0.71 -2.75
N VAL A 31 -15.24 0.75 -1.51
CA VAL A 31 -13.79 0.79 -1.22
C VAL A 31 -13.12 -0.58 -1.22
N LYS A 32 -13.91 -1.66 -1.25
CA LYS A 32 -13.42 -3.04 -1.23
C LYS A 32 -12.34 -3.31 -2.28
N PRO A 33 -12.48 -2.92 -3.57
CA PRO A 33 -11.45 -3.15 -4.57
C PRO A 33 -10.10 -2.50 -4.21
N ALA A 34 -10.13 -1.27 -3.69
CA ALA A 34 -8.93 -0.56 -3.26
C ALA A 34 -8.24 -1.26 -2.07
N ARG A 35 -9.04 -1.70 -1.07
CA ARG A 35 -8.52 -2.49 0.07
C ARG A 35 -7.87 -3.80 -0.39
N TRP A 36 -8.49 -4.49 -1.35
CA TRP A 36 -7.94 -5.71 -1.95
C TRP A 36 -6.63 -5.47 -2.70
N ALA A 37 -6.58 -4.44 -3.55
CA ALA A 37 -5.37 -4.08 -4.29
C ALA A 37 -4.21 -3.78 -3.32
N LEU A 38 -4.47 -2.96 -2.30
CA LEU A 38 -3.48 -2.63 -1.28
C LEU A 38 -2.98 -3.88 -0.53
N ALA A 39 -3.87 -4.79 -0.14
CA ALA A 39 -3.49 -6.05 0.51
C ALA A 39 -2.59 -6.92 -0.40
N LYS A 40 -2.89 -6.98 -1.70
CA LYS A 40 -2.08 -7.71 -2.68
C LYS A 40 -0.69 -7.10 -2.84
N ILE A 41 -0.59 -5.78 -2.98
CA ILE A 41 0.69 -5.06 -3.14
C ILE A 41 1.56 -5.24 -1.89
N ARG A 42 0.99 -5.09 -0.69
CA ARG A 42 1.70 -5.34 0.57
C ARG A 42 2.27 -6.75 0.64
N ARG A 43 1.48 -7.75 0.24
CA ARG A 43 1.92 -9.16 0.23
C ARG A 43 3.00 -9.40 -0.81
N LEU A 44 2.90 -8.78 -1.98
CA LEU A 44 3.91 -8.84 -3.02
C LEU A 44 5.24 -8.28 -2.52
N ALA A 45 5.22 -7.06 -1.97
CA ALA A 45 6.40 -6.42 -1.40
C ALA A 45 7.06 -7.29 -0.33
N PHE A 46 6.27 -7.80 0.61
CA PHE A 46 6.77 -8.71 1.64
C PHE A 46 7.44 -9.95 1.05
N LYS A 47 6.84 -10.59 0.04
CA LYS A 47 7.40 -11.79 -0.58
C LYS A 47 8.71 -11.51 -1.33
N ILE A 48 8.77 -10.43 -2.11
CA ILE A 48 9.97 -10.05 -2.87
C ILE A 48 11.13 -9.77 -1.91
N ILE A 49 10.88 -8.98 -0.87
CA ILE A 49 11.92 -8.59 0.11
C ILE A 49 12.44 -9.80 0.89
N ASN A 50 11.55 -10.71 1.30
CA ASN A 50 11.95 -11.86 2.14
C ASN A 50 12.41 -13.09 1.33
N SER A 51 12.14 -13.16 0.03
CA SER A 51 12.59 -14.26 -0.83
C SER A 51 13.82 -13.85 -1.64
N MET A 52 14.94 -13.72 -0.94
CA MET A 52 16.21 -13.24 -1.50
C MET A 52 16.77 -14.14 -2.62
N THR A 53 16.46 -15.43 -2.62
CA THR A 53 17.06 -16.40 -3.56
C THR A 53 16.26 -16.59 -4.84
N ASN A 54 14.94 -16.38 -4.81
CA ASN A 54 14.07 -16.70 -5.94
C ASN A 54 13.39 -15.44 -6.49
N LEU A 55 12.66 -14.71 -5.65
CA LEU A 55 11.83 -13.60 -6.12
C LEU A 55 12.65 -12.32 -6.30
N LEU A 56 13.63 -12.05 -5.44
CA LEU A 56 14.45 -10.84 -5.53
C LEU A 56 15.29 -10.78 -6.82
N PRO A 57 15.99 -11.85 -7.25
CA PRO A 57 16.72 -11.84 -8.52
C PRO A 57 15.77 -11.73 -9.72
N THR A 58 14.62 -12.40 -9.67
CA THR A 58 13.59 -12.33 -10.71
C THR A 58 13.01 -10.92 -10.84
N TRP A 59 12.75 -10.25 -9.71
CA TRP A 59 12.31 -8.84 -9.67
C TRP A 59 13.35 -7.93 -10.32
N LYS A 60 14.61 -8.06 -9.90
CA LYS A 60 15.72 -7.28 -10.48
C LYS A 60 15.82 -7.47 -11.99
N ASN A 61 15.75 -8.71 -12.46
CA ASN A 61 15.78 -9.01 -13.89
C ASN A 61 14.58 -8.40 -14.63
N THR A 62 13.38 -8.46 -14.05
CA THR A 62 12.17 -7.89 -14.67
C THR A 62 12.30 -6.38 -14.80
N VAL A 63 12.67 -5.67 -13.73
CA VAL A 63 12.86 -4.20 -13.78
C VAL A 63 13.94 -3.84 -14.81
N CYS A 64 15.09 -4.50 -14.79
CA CYS A 64 16.21 -4.18 -15.69
C CYS A 64 15.97 -4.55 -17.16
N SER A 65 15.14 -5.55 -17.46
CA SER A 65 14.97 -6.06 -18.83
C SER A 65 13.67 -5.67 -19.49
N LYS A 66 12.65 -5.27 -18.71
CA LYS A 66 11.29 -5.02 -19.19
C LYS A 66 10.84 -3.57 -18.98
N SER A 67 11.66 -2.73 -18.36
CA SER A 67 11.37 -1.31 -18.19
C SER A 67 12.64 -0.48 -18.31
N ASP A 68 12.49 0.76 -18.78
CA ASP A 68 13.56 1.76 -18.77
C ASP A 68 13.73 2.43 -17.38
N LEU A 69 12.94 1.98 -16.39
CA LEU A 69 12.98 2.51 -15.04
C LEU A 69 14.26 2.09 -14.31
N PRO A 70 14.81 2.97 -13.46
CA PRO A 70 15.94 2.60 -12.64
C PRO A 70 15.56 1.46 -11.70
N TYR A 71 16.49 0.53 -11.48
CA TYR A 71 16.30 -0.52 -10.52
C TYR A 71 16.05 0.07 -9.12
N LYS A 72 14.85 -0.18 -8.60
CA LYS A 72 14.47 0.10 -7.22
C LYS A 72 13.77 -1.13 -6.65
N LEU A 73 14.00 -1.39 -5.38
CA LEU A 73 13.28 -2.41 -4.64
C LEU A 73 11.92 -1.84 -4.21
N ILE A 74 10.86 -2.64 -4.33
CA ILE A 74 9.54 -2.24 -3.84
C ILE A 74 9.61 -1.87 -2.34
N PRO A 75 9.07 -0.70 -1.92
CA PRO A 75 9.03 -0.33 -0.52
C PRO A 75 8.26 -1.35 0.32
N ARG A 76 8.59 -1.43 1.60
CA ARG A 76 7.77 -2.19 2.56
C ARG A 76 6.81 -1.23 3.25
N ASP A 77 5.55 -1.62 3.35
CA ASP A 77 4.60 -0.94 4.24
C ASP A 77 4.91 -1.27 5.71
N VAL A 78 5.09 -0.23 6.52
CA VAL A 78 5.59 -0.32 7.90
C VAL A 78 4.67 0.45 8.82
N ARG A 79 3.99 -0.25 9.74
CA ARG A 79 3.00 0.33 10.65
C ARG A 79 3.51 1.52 11.49
N THR A 80 4.80 1.54 11.83
CA THR A 80 5.41 2.62 12.63
C THR A 80 5.87 3.83 11.82
N ARG A 81 5.72 3.80 10.48
CA ARG A 81 6.10 4.90 9.59
C ARG A 81 4.86 5.50 8.95
N TRP A 82 4.56 6.75 9.30
CA TRP A 82 3.39 7.51 8.90
C TRP A 82 3.08 7.43 7.39
N ASN A 83 4.08 7.55 6.52
CA ASN A 83 3.87 7.63 5.06
C ASN A 83 4.10 6.32 4.30
N SER A 84 4.40 5.21 4.98
CA SER A 84 4.87 4.00 4.28
C SER A 84 3.83 3.33 3.36
N THR A 85 2.54 3.46 3.68
CA THR A 85 1.46 3.00 2.79
C THR A 85 1.37 3.87 1.53
N TYR A 86 1.52 5.19 1.69
CA TYR A 86 1.54 6.12 0.56
C TYR A 86 2.75 5.86 -0.34
N ASP A 87 3.95 5.75 0.23
CA ASP A 87 5.19 5.48 -0.51
C ASP A 87 5.09 4.16 -1.30
N LEU A 88 4.49 3.13 -0.71
CA LEU A 88 4.24 1.85 -1.38
C LEU A 88 3.29 2.01 -2.57
N LEU A 89 2.19 2.75 -2.41
CA LEU A 89 1.21 2.96 -3.47
C LEU A 89 1.75 3.84 -4.60
N ALA A 90 2.45 4.91 -4.27
CA ALA A 90 3.11 5.77 -5.24
C ALA A 90 4.11 4.97 -6.08
N PHE A 91 4.92 4.12 -5.44
CA PHE A 91 5.83 3.20 -6.13
C PHE A 91 5.07 2.20 -7.01
N ALA A 92 3.99 1.61 -6.50
CA ALA A 92 3.21 0.62 -7.24
C ALA A 92 2.57 1.21 -8.50
N CYS A 93 2.16 2.48 -8.47
CA CYS A 93 1.69 3.20 -9.65
C CYS A 93 2.83 3.50 -10.63
N GLU A 94 4.00 3.95 -10.17
CA GLU A 94 5.17 4.22 -11.02
C GLU A 94 5.69 2.94 -11.70
N TYR A 95 5.67 1.81 -11.00
CA TYR A 95 6.18 0.52 -11.47
C TYR A 95 5.06 -0.46 -11.88
N GLN A 96 3.87 0.04 -12.23
CA GLN A 96 2.70 -0.80 -12.51
C GLN A 96 2.98 -1.83 -13.61
N GLU A 97 3.55 -1.43 -14.73
CA GLU A 97 3.85 -2.34 -15.86
C GLU A 97 4.82 -3.46 -15.44
N VAL A 98 5.82 -3.13 -14.62
CA VAL A 98 6.78 -4.10 -14.10
C VAL A 98 6.09 -5.08 -13.16
N ILE A 99 5.19 -4.60 -12.30
CA ILE A 99 4.41 -5.43 -11.38
C ILE A 99 3.48 -6.36 -12.16
N ASP A 100 2.84 -5.87 -13.22
CA ASP A 100 1.95 -6.66 -14.07
C ASP A 100 2.74 -7.78 -14.77
N ILE A 101 3.91 -7.48 -15.36
CA ILE A 101 4.77 -8.49 -15.98
C ILE A 101 5.28 -9.50 -14.96
N PHE A 102 5.79 -9.02 -13.81
CA PHE A 102 6.31 -9.87 -12.75
C PHE A 102 5.25 -10.83 -12.17
N THR A 103 3.99 -10.40 -12.16
CA THR A 103 2.87 -11.21 -11.64
C THR A 103 2.18 -12.05 -12.72
N ALA A 104 2.36 -11.73 -14.00
CA ALA A 104 1.88 -12.52 -15.13
C ALA A 104 2.68 -13.80 -15.37
N ASP A 105 3.96 -13.83 -14.98
CA ASP A 105 4.85 -15.01 -15.09
C ASP A 105 4.56 -16.13 -14.06
N ARG A 106 3.35 -16.15 -13.48
CA ARG A 106 2.95 -17.07 -12.41
C ARG A 106 1.84 -18.06 -12.80
#